data_AF-A0A8D2N125-F1
#
_entry.id   AF-A0A8D2N125-F1
#
_cell.length_a   1.000
_cell.length_b   1.000
_cell.length_c   1.000
_cell.angle_alpha   90.00
_cell.angle_beta   90.00
_cell.angle_gamma   90.00
#
_symmetry.space_group_name_H-M   'P 1'
#
loop_
_entity.id
_entity.type
_entity.pdbx_description
1 polymer ?
#
loop_
_entity_poly.entity_id
_entity_poly.type
_entity_poly.pdbx_seq_one_letter_code
_entity_poly.pdbx_strand_id
1 'polypeptide(L)'
;HEQHKSTVVVTELKVKLHEDKMKELQAVRETLLRQHEAELLRVIKIKDNEIQRLQTLLNAVRDGAPDKVKTVLLSEAKEEAKKGFEVEKIKMQQEISELKGAKKQVEEALTMVIQADKMKAAEIRSVYHLHQEEITRIKRECEREIRRLVRAALCSSPHAPGVAWAELASLGGCGGFGCLCLLQERDKLLRFRKQRKKMTRIPKPVVETFYGYDEEASLESDGSSISYQTDRTDQTPCTPEDDLEEGMAKEETELRFRQLTMEYQALQRAYALLQEQVGGTLDAEREVKTREQLQAEIHRSQAQIEDLEKALAEQGQDMKWIEEKQALYRRNQELVEKIRQMEAEEARLKHDVQDAKDQNELLEFRILELEERERRSPAITFHHGPFTEGKSPLQVYCEAEGVTDIVVAELMKKLDILGDNANLTNEEQVVIIQARTVLTLAEKWLQQIEVTESALQQKMLDLENEKELFSKQKGYLDDELDFRKQSLDQAHKQILELEAMLYDALQQEAGAKISELLSEEEKEKLKSAVEQWKRQVMSELRERDAQILRERMELIQHAQQVGLGLAAREGQSWELSELGQFLFLFLFFSLAFILWS
;
A
#
# COMPACT_ATOMS: atom_id res chain seq x y z
N HIS A 1 48.32 -5.90 28.32
CA HIS A 1 48.99 -6.04 27.00
C HIS A 1 47.99 -5.90 25.85
N GLU A 2 46.91 -6.68 25.81
CA GLU A 2 45.92 -6.67 24.70
C GLU A 2 45.20 -5.33 24.51
N GLN A 3 44.79 -4.65 25.59
CA GLN A 3 44.21 -3.30 25.49
C GLN A 3 45.13 -2.33 24.71
N HIS A 4 46.44 -2.39 24.93
CA HIS A 4 47.40 -1.55 24.21
C HIS A 4 47.49 -1.90 22.72
N LYS A 5 47.45 -3.20 22.37
CA LYS A 5 47.34 -3.64 20.96
C LYS A 5 46.05 -3.13 20.32
N SER A 6 44.92 -3.20 21.02
CA SER A 6 43.64 -2.67 20.56
C SER A 6 43.70 -1.14 20.36
N THR A 7 44.29 -0.40 21.30
CA THR A 7 44.51 1.05 21.14
C THR A 7 45.36 1.37 19.90
N VAL A 8 46.48 0.66 19.69
CA VAL A 8 47.36 0.86 18.54
C VAL A 8 46.61 0.62 17.22
N VAL A 9 45.93 -0.52 17.07
CA VAL A 9 45.14 -0.84 15.87
C VAL A 9 44.03 0.19 15.64
N VAL A 10 43.35 0.66 16.69
CA VAL A 10 42.33 1.72 16.57
C VAL A 10 42.95 3.06 16.16
N THR A 11 44.18 3.39 16.61
CA THR A 11 44.88 4.60 16.12
C THR A 11 45.36 4.46 14.68
N GLU A 12 45.88 3.31 14.27
CA GLU A 12 46.30 3.05 12.88
C GLU A 12 45.10 3.12 11.91
N LEU A 13 43.97 2.49 12.28
CA LEU A 13 42.72 2.57 11.50
C LEU A 13 42.17 4.00 11.43
N LYS A 14 42.26 4.79 12.51
CA LYS A 14 41.87 6.21 12.51
C LYS A 14 42.78 7.07 11.61
N VAL A 15 44.09 6.86 11.64
CA VAL A 15 45.04 7.56 10.77
C VAL A 15 44.78 7.20 9.32
N LYS A 16 44.62 5.91 8.99
CA LYS A 16 44.33 5.46 7.62
C LYS A 16 43.00 6.00 7.10
N LEU A 17 41.93 5.94 7.91
CA LEU A 17 40.62 6.50 7.56
C LEU A 17 40.69 8.02 7.35
N HIS A 18 41.52 8.73 8.11
CA HIS A 18 41.76 10.16 7.91
C HIS A 18 42.54 10.43 6.60
N GLU A 19 43.58 9.65 6.32
CA GLU A 19 44.38 9.75 5.09
C GLU A 19 43.53 9.48 3.84
N ASP A 20 42.73 8.41 3.85
CA ASP A 20 41.86 8.03 2.75
C ASP A 20 40.72 9.06 2.56
N LYS A 21 40.12 9.58 3.63
CA LYS A 21 39.18 10.71 3.57
C LYS A 21 39.82 11.98 2.99
N MET A 22 41.09 12.25 3.30
CA MET A 22 41.81 13.40 2.73
C MET A 22 42.11 13.22 1.23
N LYS A 23 42.38 12.00 0.77
CA LYS A 23 42.50 11.67 -0.66
C LYS A 23 41.16 11.86 -1.39
N GLU A 24 40.06 11.37 -0.83
CA GLU A 24 38.71 11.56 -1.38
C GLU A 24 38.34 13.04 -1.48
N LEU A 25 38.56 13.82 -0.41
CA LEU A 25 38.31 15.27 -0.41
C LEU A 25 39.16 16.00 -1.46
N GLN A 26 40.43 15.63 -1.65
CA GLN A 26 41.28 16.20 -2.69
C GLN A 26 40.81 15.80 -4.10
N ALA A 27 40.41 14.55 -4.32
CA ALA A 27 39.89 14.09 -5.61
C ALA A 27 38.56 14.78 -5.99
N VAL A 28 37.65 14.95 -5.02
CA VAL A 28 36.41 15.73 -5.20
C VAL A 28 36.74 17.20 -5.50
N ARG A 29 37.67 17.81 -4.74
CA ARG A 29 38.10 19.20 -4.96
C ARG A 29 38.67 19.42 -6.36
N GLU A 30 39.55 18.55 -6.84
CA GLU A 30 40.11 18.64 -8.20
C GLU A 30 39.05 18.41 -9.28
N THR A 31 38.10 17.51 -9.05
CA THR A 31 36.98 17.28 -9.98
C THR A 31 36.10 18.53 -10.07
N LEU A 32 35.77 19.16 -8.93
CA LEU A 32 34.99 20.38 -8.86
C LEU A 32 35.73 21.57 -9.50
N LEU A 33 37.06 21.67 -9.33
CA LEU A 33 37.89 22.67 -10.01
C LEU A 33 37.87 22.49 -11.54
N ARG A 34 38.08 21.27 -12.05
CA ARG A 34 38.01 20.98 -13.50
C ARG A 34 36.60 21.26 -14.08
N GLN A 35 35.55 20.98 -13.32
CA GLN A 35 34.17 21.34 -13.68
C GLN A 35 33.98 22.85 -13.74
N HIS A 36 34.50 23.59 -12.76
CA HIS A 36 34.44 25.05 -12.73
C HIS A 36 35.23 25.70 -13.88
N GLU A 37 36.44 25.21 -14.19
CA GLU A 37 37.24 25.65 -15.34
C GLU A 37 36.51 25.39 -16.66
N ALA A 38 35.88 24.22 -16.82
CA ALA A 38 35.08 23.91 -18.00
C ALA A 38 33.82 24.80 -18.12
N GLU A 39 33.18 25.16 -17.00
CA GLU A 39 32.07 26.10 -16.96
C GLU A 39 32.53 27.53 -17.32
N LEU A 40 33.63 28.00 -16.74
CA LEU A 40 34.22 29.30 -17.07
C LEU A 40 34.53 29.40 -18.57
N LEU A 41 35.16 28.39 -19.17
CA LEU A 41 35.42 28.36 -20.61
C LEU A 41 34.14 28.35 -21.46
N ARG A 42 33.08 27.67 -21.00
CA ARG A 42 31.76 27.70 -21.67
C ARG A 42 31.11 29.08 -21.59
N VAL A 43 31.12 29.71 -20.40
CA VAL A 43 30.58 31.04 -20.15
C VAL A 43 31.35 32.11 -20.93
N ILE A 44 32.68 32.06 -20.94
CA ILE A 44 33.53 32.97 -21.74
C ILE A 44 33.14 32.87 -23.22
N LYS A 45 33.08 31.66 -23.79
CA LYS A 45 32.68 31.46 -25.19
C LYS A 45 31.27 31.99 -25.50
N ILE A 46 30.32 31.88 -24.57
CA ILE A 46 28.97 32.46 -24.72
C ILE A 46 29.04 33.99 -24.70
N LYS A 47 29.84 34.59 -23.81
CA LYS A 47 29.99 36.05 -23.72
C LYS A 47 30.75 36.63 -24.92
N ASP A 48 31.79 35.97 -25.42
CA ASP A 48 32.51 36.39 -26.62
C ASP A 48 31.61 36.40 -27.86
N ASN A 49 30.76 35.36 -28.02
CA ASN A 49 29.75 35.31 -29.08
C ASN A 49 28.75 36.47 -28.97
N GLU A 50 28.23 36.76 -27.76
CA GLU A 50 27.31 37.88 -27.54
C GLU A 50 27.99 39.24 -27.79
N ILE A 51 29.27 39.39 -27.44
CA ILE A 51 30.06 40.60 -27.70
C ILE A 51 30.23 40.81 -29.22
N GLN A 52 30.59 39.78 -29.99
CA GLN A 52 30.71 39.86 -31.46
C GLN A 52 29.38 40.22 -32.13
N ARG A 53 28.29 39.61 -31.64
CA ARG A 53 26.91 39.89 -32.03
C ARG A 53 26.52 41.35 -31.76
N LEU A 54 26.72 41.85 -30.55
CA LEU A 54 26.41 43.23 -30.16
C LEU A 54 27.26 44.25 -30.92
N GLN A 55 28.54 43.94 -31.18
CA GLN A 55 29.40 44.75 -32.05
C GLN A 55 28.87 44.81 -33.49
N THR A 56 28.39 43.69 -34.03
CA THR A 56 27.79 43.63 -35.38
C THR A 56 26.52 44.49 -35.47
N LEU A 57 25.63 44.39 -34.47
CA LEU A 57 24.41 45.20 -34.39
C LEU A 57 24.74 46.69 -34.22
N LEU A 58 25.71 47.05 -33.38
CA LEU A 58 26.15 48.43 -33.16
C LEU A 58 26.72 49.07 -34.44
N ASN A 59 27.50 48.31 -35.22
CA ASN A 59 28.02 48.80 -36.49
C ASN A 59 26.89 49.01 -37.51
N ALA A 60 25.92 48.09 -37.60
CA ALA A 60 24.75 48.27 -38.49
C ALA A 60 23.86 49.47 -38.12
N VAL A 61 23.83 49.92 -36.85
CA VAL A 61 23.23 51.21 -36.46
C VAL A 61 24.07 52.39 -36.94
N ARG A 62 25.40 52.35 -36.76
CA ARG A 62 26.34 53.40 -37.19
C ARG A 62 26.35 53.60 -38.70
N ASP A 63 26.22 52.52 -39.47
CA ASP A 63 26.13 52.51 -40.93
C ASP A 63 24.75 52.98 -41.46
N GLY A 64 23.89 53.52 -40.59
CA GLY A 64 22.63 54.15 -40.98
C GLY A 64 21.50 53.19 -41.31
N ALA A 65 21.54 51.93 -40.83
CA ALA A 65 20.53 50.91 -41.13
C ALA A 65 19.71 50.44 -39.90
N PRO A 66 19.12 51.33 -39.07
CA PRO A 66 18.44 50.95 -37.83
C PRO A 66 17.22 50.04 -38.05
N ASP A 67 16.51 50.15 -39.18
CA ASP A 67 15.38 49.26 -39.48
C ASP A 67 15.80 47.80 -39.73
N LYS A 68 17.02 47.59 -40.27
CA LYS A 68 17.56 46.23 -40.41
C LYS A 68 17.87 45.64 -39.02
N VAL A 69 18.47 46.44 -38.14
CA VAL A 69 18.76 46.05 -36.74
C VAL A 69 17.46 45.73 -35.98
N LYS A 70 16.43 46.57 -36.13
CA LYS A 70 15.08 46.32 -35.60
C LYS A 70 14.47 45.02 -36.13
N THR A 71 14.61 44.73 -37.42
CA THR A 71 14.13 43.48 -38.03
C THR A 71 14.85 42.25 -37.46
N VAL A 72 16.17 42.32 -37.33
CA VAL A 72 16.99 41.24 -36.76
C VAL A 72 16.58 40.96 -35.31
N LEU A 73 16.59 41.98 -34.44
CA LEU A 73 16.21 41.82 -33.02
C LEU A 73 14.78 41.28 -32.84
N LEU A 74 13.82 41.71 -33.68
CA LEU A 74 12.45 41.18 -33.65
C LEU A 74 12.34 39.73 -34.15
N SER A 75 13.21 39.30 -35.06
CA SER A 75 13.27 37.89 -35.51
C SER A 75 13.89 36.98 -34.44
N GLU A 76 14.91 37.47 -33.74
CA GLU A 76 15.63 36.74 -32.69
C GLU A 76 14.78 36.58 -31.43
N ALA A 77 14.09 37.64 -30.99
CA ALA A 77 13.16 37.56 -29.87
C ALA A 77 12.03 36.54 -30.12
N LYS A 78 11.57 36.40 -31.38
CA LYS A 78 10.58 35.39 -31.77
C LYS A 78 11.14 33.98 -31.75
N GLU A 79 12.32 33.75 -32.32
CA GLU A 79 12.94 32.41 -32.32
C GLU A 79 13.39 31.98 -30.91
N GLU A 80 13.81 32.90 -30.03
CA GLU A 80 14.17 32.55 -28.65
C GLU A 80 12.94 32.20 -27.80
N ALA A 81 11.85 32.97 -27.90
CA ALA A 81 10.58 32.62 -27.25
C ALA A 81 10.05 31.25 -27.73
N LYS A 82 10.17 30.97 -29.04
CA LYS A 82 9.81 29.69 -29.66
C LYS A 82 10.69 28.52 -29.20
N LYS A 83 12.01 28.72 -29.02
CA LYS A 83 12.89 27.71 -28.41
C LYS A 83 12.49 27.40 -26.97
N GLY A 84 12.24 28.43 -26.16
CA GLY A 84 11.81 28.28 -24.77
C GLY A 84 10.54 27.42 -24.68
N PHE A 85 9.52 27.78 -25.46
CA PHE A 85 8.27 27.03 -25.57
C PHE A 85 8.49 25.58 -26.05
N GLU A 86 9.33 25.34 -27.06
CA GLU A 86 9.57 24.00 -27.57
C GLU A 86 10.33 23.11 -26.57
N VAL A 87 11.29 23.67 -25.81
CA VAL A 87 11.98 22.96 -24.72
C VAL A 87 11.02 22.59 -23.59
N GLU A 88 10.16 23.53 -23.18
CA GLU A 88 9.15 23.28 -22.13
C GLU A 88 8.11 22.26 -22.59
N LYS A 89 7.62 22.37 -23.83
CA LYS A 89 6.75 21.38 -24.49
C LYS A 89 7.37 19.98 -24.51
N ILE A 90 8.65 19.84 -24.86
CA ILE A 90 9.35 18.55 -24.84
C ILE A 90 9.44 18.00 -23.41
N LYS A 91 9.78 18.85 -22.42
CA LYS A 91 9.80 18.45 -21.00
C LYS A 91 8.42 17.95 -20.53
N MET A 92 7.36 18.69 -20.82
CA MET A 92 5.98 18.31 -20.46
C MET A 92 5.54 17.02 -21.18
N GLN A 93 5.95 16.81 -22.44
CA GLN A 93 5.68 15.56 -23.17
C GLN A 93 6.41 14.36 -22.59
N GLN A 94 7.64 14.54 -22.09
CA GLN A 94 8.38 13.52 -21.37
C GLN A 94 7.71 13.18 -20.03
N GLU A 95 7.37 14.20 -19.23
CA GLU A 95 6.70 14.04 -17.93
C GLU A 95 5.32 13.35 -18.07
N ILE A 96 4.53 13.73 -19.08
CA ILE A 96 3.27 13.04 -19.44
C ILE A 96 3.51 11.56 -19.80
N SER A 97 4.65 11.24 -20.42
CA SER A 97 4.99 9.86 -20.81
C SER A 97 5.45 9.02 -19.62
N GLU A 98 6.23 9.60 -18.70
CA GLU A 98 6.64 8.99 -17.45
C GLU A 98 5.44 8.76 -16.51
N LEU A 99 4.55 9.75 -16.37
CA LEU A 99 3.31 9.63 -15.59
C LEU A 99 2.36 8.56 -16.17
N LYS A 100 2.29 8.39 -17.50
CA LYS A 100 1.56 7.28 -18.13
C LYS A 100 2.19 5.92 -17.79
N GLY A 101 3.53 5.83 -17.77
CA GLY A 101 4.25 4.63 -17.36
C GLY A 101 3.98 4.27 -15.89
N ALA A 102 4.11 5.23 -14.98
CA ALA A 102 3.83 5.06 -13.55
C ALA A 102 2.36 4.69 -13.30
N LYS A 103 1.40 5.35 -13.97
CA LYS A 103 -0.03 4.99 -13.90
C LYS A 103 -0.25 3.52 -14.28
N LYS A 104 0.31 3.06 -15.40
CA LYS A 104 0.16 1.67 -15.87
C LYS A 104 0.70 0.66 -14.84
N GLN A 105 1.85 0.94 -14.23
CA GLN A 105 2.42 0.09 -13.17
C GLN A 105 1.50 0.02 -11.94
N VAL A 106 0.86 1.14 -11.54
CA VAL A 106 -0.11 1.16 -10.44
C VAL A 106 -1.39 0.40 -10.80
N GLU A 107 -1.89 0.50 -12.03
CA GLU A 107 -3.07 -0.25 -12.50
C GLU A 107 -2.81 -1.76 -12.58
N GLU A 108 -1.60 -2.17 -12.98
CA GLU A 108 -1.15 -3.57 -12.95
C GLU A 108 -1.03 -4.09 -11.51
N ALA A 109 -0.36 -3.35 -10.62
CA ALA A 109 -0.23 -3.70 -9.21
C ALA A 109 -1.59 -3.79 -8.49
N LEU A 110 -2.52 -2.86 -8.77
CA LEU A 110 -3.88 -2.89 -8.24
C LEU A 110 -4.64 -4.14 -8.72
N THR A 111 -4.46 -4.53 -9.98
CA THR A 111 -5.07 -5.74 -10.54
C THR A 111 -4.55 -6.99 -9.84
N MET A 112 -3.24 -7.08 -9.59
CA MET A 112 -2.63 -8.18 -8.80
C MET A 112 -3.16 -8.22 -7.36
N VAL A 113 -3.28 -7.08 -6.69
CA VAL A 113 -3.84 -7.00 -5.32
C VAL A 113 -5.30 -7.44 -5.28
N ILE A 114 -6.12 -7.03 -6.26
CA ILE A 114 -7.53 -7.45 -6.37
C ILE A 114 -7.64 -8.97 -6.62
N GLN A 115 -6.71 -9.56 -7.39
CA GLN A 115 -6.67 -11.01 -7.59
C GLN A 115 -6.25 -11.76 -6.32
N ALA A 116 -5.22 -11.27 -5.62
CA ALA A 116 -4.76 -11.84 -4.36
C ALA A 116 -5.84 -11.76 -3.25
N ASP A 117 -6.61 -10.68 -3.17
CA ASP A 117 -7.73 -10.56 -2.23
C ASP A 117 -8.88 -11.54 -2.56
N LYS A 118 -9.23 -11.68 -3.85
CA LYS A 118 -10.20 -12.70 -4.30
C LYS A 118 -9.79 -14.12 -3.91
N MET A 119 -8.48 -14.44 -4.00
CA MET A 119 -7.92 -15.72 -3.59
C MET A 119 -7.99 -15.90 -2.06
N LYS A 120 -7.48 -14.95 -1.27
CA LYS A 120 -7.57 -14.98 0.20
C LYS A 120 -9.00 -15.10 0.70
N ALA A 121 -9.94 -14.39 0.08
CA ALA A 121 -11.36 -14.50 0.39
C ALA A 121 -11.94 -15.89 0.06
N ALA A 122 -11.40 -16.60 -0.95
CA ALA A 122 -11.77 -17.99 -1.26
C ALA A 122 -11.16 -18.98 -0.26
N GLU A 123 -9.90 -18.79 0.13
CA GLU A 123 -9.21 -19.57 1.17
C GLU A 123 -9.94 -19.46 2.51
N ILE A 124 -10.28 -18.24 2.96
CA ILE A 124 -11.05 -17.99 4.19
C ILE A 124 -12.41 -18.71 4.16
N ARG A 125 -13.10 -18.72 3.01
CA ARG A 125 -14.35 -19.48 2.84
C ARG A 125 -14.11 -20.99 2.94
N SER A 126 -13.06 -21.52 2.30
CA SER A 126 -12.71 -22.94 2.36
C SER A 126 -12.36 -23.38 3.79
N VAL A 127 -11.50 -22.63 4.49
CA VAL A 127 -11.12 -22.89 5.88
C VAL A 127 -12.34 -22.83 6.81
N TYR A 128 -13.26 -21.88 6.59
CA TYR A 128 -14.53 -21.82 7.34
C TYR A 128 -15.41 -23.06 7.10
N HIS A 129 -15.52 -23.55 5.85
CA HIS A 129 -16.24 -24.79 5.55
C HIS A 129 -15.62 -26.01 6.24
N LEU A 130 -14.29 -26.15 6.18
CA LEU A 130 -13.57 -27.24 6.87
C LEU A 130 -13.77 -27.20 8.40
N HIS A 131 -13.70 -26.03 9.03
CA HIS A 131 -14.00 -25.89 10.45
C HIS A 131 -15.47 -26.23 10.76
N GLN A 132 -16.41 -25.87 9.89
CA GLN A 132 -17.83 -26.18 10.07
C GLN A 132 -18.10 -27.70 9.93
N GLU A 133 -17.36 -28.40 9.08
CA GLU A 133 -17.38 -29.86 8.97
C GLU A 133 -16.75 -30.52 10.20
N GLU A 134 -15.61 -30.02 10.68
CA GLU A 134 -14.91 -30.54 11.86
C GLU A 134 -15.75 -30.38 13.15
N ILE A 135 -16.35 -29.20 13.37
CA ILE A 135 -17.33 -28.97 14.44
C ILE A 135 -18.51 -29.96 14.35
N THR A 136 -18.86 -30.41 13.15
CA THR A 136 -19.92 -31.41 12.93
C THR A 136 -19.41 -32.84 13.16
N ARG A 137 -18.14 -33.14 12.89
CA ARG A 137 -17.47 -34.41 13.25
C ARG A 137 -17.40 -34.57 14.76
N ILE A 138 -16.83 -33.58 15.47
CA ILE A 138 -16.69 -33.57 16.93
C ILE A 138 -18.06 -33.74 17.62
N LYS A 139 -19.10 -33.05 17.14
CA LYS A 139 -20.47 -33.22 17.68
C LYS A 139 -20.99 -34.64 17.55
N ARG A 140 -20.82 -35.28 16.38
CA ARG A 140 -21.19 -36.69 16.17
C ARG A 140 -20.38 -37.64 17.07
N GLU A 141 -19.14 -37.27 17.40
CA GLU A 141 -18.25 -38.04 18.29
C GLU A 141 -18.65 -37.94 19.74
N CYS A 142 -18.85 -36.73 20.26
CA CYS A 142 -19.40 -36.53 21.60
C CYS A 142 -20.76 -37.22 21.77
N GLU A 143 -21.67 -37.12 20.79
CA GLU A 143 -22.93 -37.87 20.85
C GLU A 143 -22.72 -39.40 20.80
N ARG A 144 -21.78 -39.91 19.99
CA ARG A 144 -21.45 -41.36 19.95
C ARG A 144 -20.95 -41.85 21.30
N GLU A 145 -20.09 -41.07 21.95
CA GLU A 145 -19.50 -41.44 23.25
C GLU A 145 -20.50 -41.29 24.39
N ILE A 146 -21.33 -40.25 24.43
CA ILE A 146 -22.48 -40.15 25.37
C ILE A 146 -23.39 -41.38 25.21
N ARG A 147 -23.71 -41.78 23.97
CA ARG A 147 -24.47 -43.01 23.69
C ARG A 147 -23.70 -44.30 24.03
N ARG A 148 -22.37 -44.28 24.20
CA ARG A 148 -21.59 -45.43 24.69
C ARG A 148 -21.63 -45.49 26.21
N LEU A 149 -21.33 -44.38 26.89
CA LEU A 149 -21.32 -44.26 28.35
C LEU A 149 -22.68 -44.56 28.98
N VAL A 150 -23.77 -44.03 28.41
CA VAL A 150 -25.15 -44.33 28.88
C VAL A 150 -25.47 -45.83 28.77
N ARG A 151 -25.06 -46.50 27.68
CA ARG A 151 -25.26 -47.95 27.54
C ARG A 151 -24.36 -48.76 28.48
N ALA A 152 -23.12 -48.34 28.71
CA ALA A 152 -22.22 -48.97 29.67
C ALA A 152 -22.77 -48.88 31.10
N ALA A 153 -23.28 -47.71 31.51
CA ALA A 153 -23.94 -47.52 32.81
C ALA A 153 -25.17 -48.43 32.97
N LEU A 154 -26.01 -48.55 31.93
CA LEU A 154 -27.18 -49.43 31.96
C LEU A 154 -26.83 -50.93 32.01
N CYS A 155 -25.80 -51.36 31.28
CA CYS A 155 -25.34 -52.75 31.33
C CYS A 155 -24.61 -53.10 32.63
N SER A 156 -24.10 -52.10 33.36
CA SER A 156 -23.38 -52.28 34.63
C SER A 156 -24.30 -52.36 35.85
N SER A 157 -25.64 -52.32 35.68
CA SER A 157 -26.61 -52.39 36.78
C SER A 157 -27.57 -53.59 36.60
N PRO A 158 -27.25 -54.78 37.13
CA PRO A 158 -28.07 -55.98 36.93
C PRO A 158 -29.41 -56.01 37.68
N HIS A 159 -29.74 -54.98 38.48
CA HIS A 159 -30.79 -55.06 39.51
C HIS A 159 -31.79 -53.89 39.53
N ALA A 160 -31.90 -53.06 38.49
CA ALA A 160 -32.90 -51.98 38.45
C ALA A 160 -33.59 -51.68 37.09
N PRO A 161 -34.27 -52.64 36.40
CA PRO A 161 -34.95 -52.35 35.14
C PRO A 161 -36.19 -51.43 35.23
N GLY A 162 -36.82 -51.31 36.40
CA GLY A 162 -38.17 -50.71 36.52
C GLY A 162 -38.31 -49.44 37.37
N VAL A 163 -37.47 -49.21 38.39
CA VAL A 163 -37.78 -48.23 39.46
C VAL A 163 -37.07 -46.89 39.28
N ALA A 164 -35.75 -46.89 39.05
CA ALA A 164 -34.95 -45.66 38.95
C ALA A 164 -35.39 -44.73 37.79
N TRP A 165 -35.92 -45.30 36.71
CA TRP A 165 -36.48 -44.53 35.59
C TRP A 165 -37.81 -43.82 35.93
N ALA A 166 -38.58 -44.35 36.89
CA ALA A 166 -39.79 -43.70 37.37
C ALA A 166 -39.47 -42.49 38.28
N GLU A 167 -38.53 -42.63 39.21
CA GLU A 167 -38.16 -41.52 40.11
C GLU A 167 -37.51 -40.35 39.34
N LEU A 168 -36.66 -40.62 38.35
CA LEU A 168 -36.11 -39.59 37.46
C LEU A 168 -37.17 -38.93 36.57
N ALA A 169 -38.28 -39.59 36.27
CA ALA A 169 -39.42 -38.99 35.57
C ALA A 169 -40.32 -38.16 36.52
N SER A 170 -40.37 -38.48 37.82
CA SER A 170 -41.21 -37.79 38.81
C SER A 170 -40.56 -36.59 39.50
N LEU A 171 -39.23 -36.52 39.58
CA LEU A 171 -38.52 -35.44 40.30
C LEU A 171 -38.13 -34.22 39.43
N GLY A 172 -38.48 -34.18 38.14
CA GLY A 172 -37.97 -33.16 37.22
C GLY A 172 -38.79 -32.89 35.96
N GLY A 173 -40.03 -32.42 36.12
CA GLY A 173 -40.82 -31.67 35.11
C GLY A 173 -40.75 -32.15 33.64
N CYS A 174 -41.76 -32.89 33.19
CA CYS A 174 -41.97 -33.29 31.79
C CYS A 174 -42.14 -32.11 30.82
N GLY A 175 -41.04 -31.45 30.48
CA GLY A 175 -40.95 -30.35 29.50
C GLY A 175 -39.58 -30.21 28.83
N GLY A 176 -38.51 -30.80 29.38
CA GLY A 176 -37.14 -30.66 28.85
C GLY A 176 -36.87 -31.40 27.53
N PHE A 177 -37.06 -32.72 27.50
CA PHE A 177 -36.59 -33.55 26.38
C PHE A 177 -37.31 -33.31 25.04
N GLY A 178 -38.62 -33.06 25.06
CA GLY A 178 -39.36 -32.65 23.86
C GLY A 178 -38.97 -31.25 23.37
N CYS A 179 -38.61 -30.35 24.29
CA CYS A 179 -38.20 -28.98 23.96
C CYS A 179 -36.85 -28.94 23.23
N LEU A 180 -35.90 -29.83 23.54
CA LEU A 180 -34.60 -29.85 22.86
C LEU A 180 -34.74 -30.14 21.35
N CYS A 181 -35.63 -31.06 20.97
CA CYS A 181 -35.90 -31.39 19.57
C CYS A 181 -36.56 -30.20 18.83
N LEU A 182 -37.58 -29.59 19.45
CA LEU A 182 -38.24 -28.39 18.91
C LEU A 182 -37.31 -27.17 18.84
N LEU A 183 -36.36 -27.03 19.77
CA LEU A 183 -35.30 -26.02 19.69
C LEU A 183 -34.41 -26.27 18.48
N GLN A 184 -34.03 -27.52 18.20
CA GLN A 184 -33.16 -27.88 17.08
C GLN A 184 -33.83 -27.62 15.72
N GLU A 185 -35.16 -27.73 15.62
CA GLU A 185 -35.91 -27.30 14.43
C GLU A 185 -36.04 -25.77 14.35
N ARG A 186 -36.39 -25.10 15.46
CA ARG A 186 -36.49 -23.63 15.52
C ARG A 186 -35.17 -22.96 15.13
N ASP A 187 -34.04 -23.53 15.53
CA ASP A 187 -32.71 -23.00 15.26
C ASP A 187 -32.23 -23.25 13.80
N LYS A 188 -32.76 -24.28 13.12
CA LYS A 188 -32.63 -24.45 11.66
C LYS A 188 -33.43 -23.36 10.92
N LEU A 189 -34.68 -23.12 11.33
CA LEU A 189 -35.56 -22.07 10.77
C LEU A 189 -34.99 -20.65 10.98
N LEU A 190 -34.39 -20.37 12.14
CA LEU A 190 -33.77 -19.07 12.43
C LEU A 190 -32.53 -18.79 11.58
N ARG A 191 -31.74 -19.81 11.20
CA ARG A 191 -30.60 -19.64 10.29
C ARG A 191 -31.05 -19.22 8.88
N PHE A 192 -32.08 -19.84 8.31
CA PHE A 192 -32.65 -19.42 7.02
C PHE A 192 -33.26 -18.01 7.03
N ARG A 193 -33.73 -17.51 8.19
CA ARG A 193 -34.36 -16.19 8.30
C ARG A 193 -33.37 -15.03 8.53
N LYS A 194 -32.10 -15.29 8.87
CA LYS A 194 -31.11 -14.24 9.21
C LYS A 194 -30.29 -13.68 8.04
N GLN A 195 -30.39 -14.20 6.82
CA GLN A 195 -29.65 -13.68 5.65
C GLN A 195 -30.22 -12.37 5.04
N ARG A 196 -31.25 -11.73 5.64
CA ARG A 196 -31.77 -10.43 5.20
C ARG A 196 -31.83 -9.39 6.32
N LYS A 197 -30.69 -8.74 6.62
CA LYS A 197 -30.57 -7.31 7.00
C LYS A 197 -29.08 -6.89 7.07
N LYS A 198 -28.77 -5.62 6.78
CA LYS A 198 -27.43 -5.01 6.83
C LYS A 198 -27.32 -4.04 8.02
N MET A 199 -26.09 -3.85 8.54
CA MET A 199 -25.65 -2.71 9.39
C MET A 199 -26.32 -2.62 10.80
N THR A 200 -25.74 -1.99 11.85
CA THR A 200 -24.59 -1.07 11.95
C THR A 200 -23.90 -1.12 13.35
N ARG A 201 -22.56 -0.99 13.39
CA ARG A 201 -21.68 -0.25 14.38
C ARG A 201 -21.59 -0.58 15.90
N ILE A 202 -20.36 -0.33 16.40
CA ILE A 202 -19.87 -0.02 17.78
C ILE A 202 -19.64 -1.17 18.80
N PRO A 203 -18.37 -1.36 19.25
CA PRO A 203 -17.99 -2.07 20.49
C PRO A 203 -17.06 -1.26 21.44
N LYS A 204 -17.20 -1.43 22.77
CA LYS A 204 -16.26 -1.06 23.88
C LYS A 204 -16.74 -1.76 25.19
N PRO A 205 -15.95 -1.86 26.28
CA PRO A 205 -14.56 -2.35 26.41
C PRO A 205 -14.45 -3.36 27.61
N VAL A 206 -13.32 -3.37 28.35
CA VAL A 206 -13.00 -4.16 29.58
C VAL A 206 -12.66 -5.65 29.35
N VAL A 207 -11.76 -6.33 30.08
CA VAL A 207 -10.34 -6.13 30.50
C VAL A 207 -10.01 -7.28 31.49
N GLU A 208 -8.88 -7.96 31.30
CA GLU A 208 -8.05 -8.81 32.21
C GLU A 208 -8.73 -9.71 33.30
N THR A 209 -8.32 -10.96 33.51
CA THR A 209 -7.03 -11.28 34.19
C THR A 209 -6.62 -12.78 34.15
N PHE A 210 -5.30 -13.00 34.05
CA PHE A 210 -4.46 -13.95 34.81
C PHE A 210 -4.80 -15.47 34.96
N TYR A 211 -4.01 -16.32 34.29
CA TYR A 211 -3.37 -17.58 34.78
C TYR A 211 -2.36 -18.05 33.70
N GLY A 212 -1.25 -18.75 33.95
CA GLY A 212 -0.65 -19.22 35.20
C GLY A 212 0.00 -20.61 35.02
N TYR A 213 1.31 -20.65 34.74
CA TYR A 213 2.27 -21.79 34.70
C TYR A 213 1.80 -23.25 34.81
N ASP A 214 2.31 -24.12 33.92
CA ASP A 214 3.35 -25.11 34.33
C ASP A 214 4.23 -25.54 33.12
N GLU A 215 5.32 -26.28 33.36
CA GLU A 215 6.46 -26.47 32.42
C GLU A 215 6.63 -27.89 31.79
N GLU A 216 7.72 -28.04 31.02
CA GLU A 216 8.47 -29.27 30.62
C GLU A 216 7.81 -30.43 29.83
N ALA A 217 8.05 -30.43 28.51
CA ALA A 217 8.56 -31.58 27.73
C ALA A 217 9.00 -31.05 26.33
N SER A 218 10.26 -30.71 26.05
CA SER A 218 11.49 -31.54 25.99
C SER A 218 11.55 -32.48 24.77
N LEU A 219 12.46 -32.14 23.82
CA LEU A 219 13.37 -32.96 22.98
C LEU A 219 12.85 -34.29 22.37
N GLU A 220 13.12 -34.69 21.11
CA GLU A 220 13.89 -34.17 19.97
C GLU A 220 13.16 -34.65 18.68
N SER A 221 13.03 -33.87 17.61
CA SER A 221 14.02 -33.62 16.54
C SER A 221 14.56 -34.88 15.80
N ASP A 222 14.33 -34.87 14.49
CA ASP A 222 15.19 -35.38 13.42
C ASP A 222 15.51 -36.89 13.35
N GLY A 223 14.99 -37.52 12.29
CA GLY A 223 15.49 -38.81 11.80
C GLY A 223 15.99 -38.71 10.37
N SER A 224 17.08 -39.41 10.05
CA SER A 224 17.40 -39.86 8.68
C SER A 224 18.36 -41.05 8.69
N SER A 225 18.59 -41.65 7.52
CA SER A 225 19.21 -42.98 7.35
C SER A 225 20.52 -42.96 6.57
N ILE A 226 21.37 -43.98 6.78
CA ILE A 226 22.36 -44.54 5.81
C ILE A 226 23.56 -43.59 5.50
N SER A 227 24.83 -44.02 5.47
CA SER A 227 25.37 -45.11 4.64
C SER A 227 26.78 -45.63 5.04
N TYR A 228 27.07 -46.88 4.67
CA TYR A 228 28.35 -47.57 4.38
C TYR A 228 29.71 -47.10 4.96
N GLN A 229 30.46 -48.03 5.60
CA GLN A 229 31.87 -48.27 5.27
C GLN A 229 32.40 -49.68 5.64
N THR A 230 32.72 -50.45 4.60
CA THR A 230 33.78 -51.50 4.44
C THR A 230 34.38 -52.28 5.64
N ASP A 231 34.12 -53.61 5.60
CA ASP A 231 35.13 -54.69 5.40
C ASP A 231 36.10 -55.15 6.52
N ARG A 232 35.98 -56.43 6.93
CA ARG A 232 37.11 -57.37 7.13
C ARG A 232 36.71 -58.86 7.37
N THR A 233 37.05 -59.73 6.40
CA THR A 233 37.61 -61.11 6.52
C THR A 233 37.02 -62.24 7.40
N ASP A 234 36.82 -63.41 6.75
CA ASP A 234 37.18 -64.80 7.18
C ASP A 234 36.39 -65.57 8.28
N GLN A 235 36.24 -66.91 8.26
CA GLN A 235 36.15 -67.93 7.17
C GLN A 235 35.69 -69.32 7.72
N THR A 236 35.14 -70.20 6.85
CA THR A 236 35.07 -71.70 6.97
C THR A 236 33.94 -72.36 7.83
N PRO A 237 33.32 -73.50 7.39
CA PRO A 237 32.17 -74.15 8.07
C PRO A 237 32.27 -75.67 8.41
N CYS A 238 31.28 -76.18 9.16
CA CYS A 238 30.71 -77.56 9.23
C CYS A 238 31.55 -78.81 9.65
N THR A 239 30.89 -79.74 10.36
CA THR A 239 31.29 -81.15 10.60
C THR A 239 30.05 -82.09 10.73
N PRO A 240 30.00 -83.28 10.09
CA PRO A 240 28.87 -84.24 10.12
C PRO A 240 29.19 -85.64 10.72
N GLU A 241 28.17 -86.49 10.96
CA GLU A 241 28.22 -87.98 11.07
C GLU A 241 26.85 -88.60 10.59
N ASP A 242 26.82 -89.90 10.21
CA ASP A 242 25.80 -90.57 9.34
C ASP A 242 24.75 -91.48 10.09
N ASP A 243 24.09 -92.59 9.64
CA ASP A 243 24.20 -93.62 8.57
C ASP A 243 22.87 -94.43 8.38
N LEU A 244 22.81 -95.39 7.43
CA LEU A 244 21.77 -96.43 7.10
C LEU A 244 20.50 -95.98 6.31
N GLU A 245 19.84 -96.76 5.43
CA GLU A 245 19.82 -98.21 5.08
C GLU A 245 19.46 -98.42 3.57
N GLU A 246 19.82 -99.55 2.91
CA GLU A 246 19.64 -99.76 1.44
C GLU A 246 18.97 -101.12 1.07
N GLY A 247 18.05 -101.15 0.08
CA GLY A 247 17.56 -102.40 -0.51
C GLY A 247 16.41 -102.36 -1.55
N MET A 248 15.47 -101.40 -1.45
CA MET A 248 14.22 -101.39 -2.24
C MET A 248 14.36 -101.07 -3.75
N ALA A 249 15.54 -100.64 -4.20
CA ALA A 249 15.66 -99.82 -5.41
C ALA A 249 15.43 -100.52 -6.77
N LYS A 250 15.39 -101.86 -6.87
CA LYS A 250 15.48 -102.55 -8.18
C LYS A 250 14.16 -102.64 -8.96
N GLU A 251 13.07 -103.15 -8.36
CA GLU A 251 11.81 -103.37 -9.11
C GLU A 251 11.20 -102.07 -9.65
N GLU A 252 11.37 -100.95 -8.94
CA GLU A 252 10.84 -99.65 -9.36
C GLU A 252 11.42 -99.18 -10.72
N THR A 253 12.69 -99.52 -11.00
CA THR A 253 13.36 -99.09 -12.24
C THR A 253 12.75 -99.70 -13.51
N GLU A 254 12.27 -100.95 -13.44
CA GLU A 254 11.72 -101.65 -14.62
C GLU A 254 10.30 -101.16 -14.97
N LEU A 255 9.53 -100.73 -13.96
CA LEU A 255 8.24 -100.07 -14.16
C LEU A 255 8.42 -98.67 -14.76
N ARG A 256 9.35 -97.87 -14.21
CA ARG A 256 9.71 -96.55 -14.75
C ARG A 256 10.14 -96.62 -16.23
N PHE A 257 10.89 -97.65 -16.63
CA PHE A 257 11.31 -97.83 -18.03
C PHE A 257 10.13 -98.10 -18.99
N ARG A 258 9.17 -98.97 -18.60
CA ARG A 258 7.97 -99.21 -19.42
C ARG A 258 7.11 -97.95 -19.56
N GLN A 259 6.95 -97.20 -18.47
CA GLN A 259 6.17 -95.96 -18.48
C GLN A 259 6.82 -94.89 -19.38
N LEU A 260 8.13 -94.66 -19.24
CA LEU A 260 8.89 -93.75 -20.09
C LEU A 260 8.79 -94.10 -21.58
N THR A 261 8.72 -95.39 -21.92
CA THR A 261 8.56 -95.87 -23.31
C THR A 261 7.20 -95.47 -23.89
N MET A 262 6.12 -95.49 -23.10
CA MET A 262 4.81 -95.00 -23.56
C MET A 262 4.79 -93.48 -23.73
N GLU A 263 5.34 -92.74 -22.76
CA GLU A 263 5.40 -91.27 -22.82
C GLU A 263 6.19 -90.78 -24.05
N TYR A 264 7.30 -91.45 -24.40
CA TYR A 264 8.05 -91.15 -25.62
C TYR A 264 7.19 -91.32 -26.89
N GLN A 265 6.40 -92.39 -26.98
CA GLN A 265 5.48 -92.63 -28.11
C GLN A 265 4.25 -91.70 -28.09
N ALA A 266 3.84 -91.16 -26.94
CA ALA A 266 2.83 -90.11 -26.86
C ALA A 266 3.40 -88.76 -27.36
N LEU A 267 4.60 -88.40 -26.90
CA LEU A 267 5.29 -87.16 -27.26
C LEU A 267 5.62 -87.09 -28.75
N GLN A 268 6.07 -88.19 -29.37
CA GLN A 268 6.29 -88.24 -30.83
C GLN A 268 5.02 -87.94 -31.63
N ARG A 269 3.84 -88.41 -31.18
CA ARG A 269 2.56 -88.13 -31.85
C ARG A 269 2.08 -86.70 -31.61
N ALA A 270 2.27 -86.17 -30.39
CA ALA A 270 1.98 -84.76 -30.09
C ALA A 270 2.87 -83.80 -30.91
N TYR A 271 4.15 -84.13 -31.08
CA TYR A 271 5.09 -83.36 -31.90
C TYR A 271 4.68 -83.35 -33.39
N ALA A 272 4.25 -84.49 -33.93
CA ALA A 272 3.76 -84.55 -35.32
C ALA A 272 2.52 -83.66 -35.54
N LEU A 273 1.55 -83.68 -34.62
CA LEU A 273 0.34 -82.84 -34.68
C LEU A 273 0.66 -81.34 -34.54
N LEU A 274 1.62 -80.99 -33.69
CA LEU A 274 2.11 -79.60 -33.59
C LEU A 274 2.77 -79.14 -34.89
N GLN A 275 3.58 -79.99 -35.52
CA GLN A 275 4.25 -79.64 -36.78
C GLN A 275 3.27 -79.57 -37.97
N GLU A 276 2.14 -80.30 -37.92
CA GLU A 276 1.02 -80.13 -38.86
C GLU A 276 0.29 -78.79 -38.65
N GLN A 277 0.04 -78.38 -37.40
CA GLN A 277 -0.60 -77.07 -37.12
C GLN A 277 0.30 -75.86 -37.37
N VAL A 278 1.61 -75.97 -37.16
CA VAL A 278 2.59 -74.90 -37.42
C VAL A 278 2.91 -74.77 -38.93
N GLY A 279 2.57 -75.76 -39.75
CA GLY A 279 2.83 -75.78 -41.19
C GLY A 279 1.98 -74.83 -42.05
N GLY A 280 1.08 -74.03 -41.47
CA GLY A 280 0.13 -73.19 -42.21
C GLY A 280 -0.09 -71.78 -41.64
N THR A 281 -0.20 -70.80 -42.54
CA THR A 281 -0.74 -69.44 -42.29
C THR A 281 0.11 -68.41 -41.51
N LEU A 282 1.43 -68.36 -41.74
CA LEU A 282 2.21 -67.11 -41.58
C LEU A 282 2.27 -66.35 -42.91
N ASP A 283 1.31 -65.44 -43.12
CA ASP A 283 1.28 -64.50 -44.25
C ASP A 283 2.20 -63.30 -43.94
N ALA A 284 3.47 -63.42 -44.32
CA ALA A 284 4.53 -62.49 -43.93
C ALA A 284 4.26 -61.02 -44.35
N GLU A 285 3.49 -60.77 -45.41
CA GLU A 285 3.12 -59.40 -45.79
C GLU A 285 2.20 -58.73 -44.76
N ARG A 286 1.35 -59.49 -44.07
CA ARG A 286 0.50 -58.96 -43.00
C ARG A 286 1.32 -58.64 -41.77
N GLU A 287 2.23 -59.53 -41.40
CA GLU A 287 3.11 -59.36 -40.24
C GLU A 287 4.01 -58.12 -40.41
N VAL A 288 4.55 -57.89 -41.62
CA VAL A 288 5.27 -56.65 -41.95
C VAL A 288 4.38 -55.43 -41.81
N LYS A 289 3.17 -55.41 -42.39
CA LYS A 289 2.24 -54.26 -42.29
C LYS A 289 1.81 -53.97 -40.85
N THR A 290 1.55 -54.99 -40.04
CA THR A 290 1.26 -54.82 -38.60
C THR A 290 2.47 -54.27 -37.85
N ARG A 291 3.69 -54.72 -38.17
CA ARG A 291 4.93 -54.21 -37.59
C ARG A 291 5.20 -52.75 -37.96
N GLU A 292 4.99 -52.36 -39.21
CA GLU A 292 5.08 -50.96 -39.67
C GLU A 292 4.05 -50.07 -38.97
N GLN A 293 2.81 -50.53 -38.84
CA GLN A 293 1.74 -49.80 -38.13
C GLN A 293 2.08 -49.60 -36.64
N LEU A 294 2.58 -50.64 -35.96
CA LEU A 294 3.03 -50.55 -34.57
C LEU A 294 4.25 -49.63 -34.42
N GLN A 295 5.20 -49.64 -35.36
CA GLN A 295 6.31 -48.69 -35.38
C GLN A 295 5.81 -47.25 -35.55
N ALA A 296 4.84 -47.01 -36.44
CA ALA A 296 4.23 -45.69 -36.62
C ALA A 296 3.39 -45.25 -35.39
N GLU A 297 2.95 -46.18 -34.54
CA GLU A 297 2.30 -45.91 -33.25
C GLU A 297 3.31 -45.54 -32.17
N ILE A 298 4.40 -46.32 -32.04
CA ILE A 298 5.48 -46.08 -31.08
C ILE A 298 6.08 -44.66 -31.27
N HIS A 299 6.38 -44.25 -32.51
CA HIS A 299 6.89 -42.90 -32.77
C HIS A 299 5.89 -41.78 -32.41
N ARG A 300 4.58 -42.02 -32.57
CA ARG A 300 3.53 -41.05 -32.14
C ARG A 300 3.46 -40.95 -30.62
N SER A 301 3.54 -42.08 -29.92
CA SER A 301 3.59 -42.09 -28.45
C SER A 301 4.88 -41.47 -27.91
N GLN A 302 6.02 -41.66 -28.57
CA GLN A 302 7.30 -41.02 -28.20
C GLN A 302 7.22 -39.50 -28.33
N ALA A 303 6.76 -38.97 -29.46
CA ALA A 303 6.57 -37.52 -29.63
C ALA A 303 5.59 -36.94 -28.59
N GLN A 304 4.50 -37.65 -28.28
CA GLN A 304 3.56 -37.25 -27.23
C GLN A 304 4.19 -37.27 -25.82
N ILE A 305 5.12 -38.18 -25.54
CA ILE A 305 5.89 -38.20 -24.28
C ILE A 305 6.84 -37.00 -24.23
N GLU A 306 7.59 -36.72 -25.30
CA GLU A 306 8.51 -35.57 -25.38
C GLU A 306 7.79 -34.23 -25.19
N ASP A 307 6.61 -34.05 -25.81
CA ASP A 307 5.76 -32.87 -25.60
C ASP A 307 5.26 -32.75 -24.15
N LEU A 308 4.90 -33.86 -23.50
CA LEU A 308 4.45 -33.89 -22.11
C LEU A 308 5.59 -33.66 -21.11
N GLU A 309 6.78 -34.23 -21.34
CA GLU A 309 7.98 -34.00 -20.54
C GLU A 309 8.42 -32.54 -20.62
N LYS A 310 8.35 -31.94 -21.81
CA LYS A 310 8.60 -30.51 -22.01
C LYS A 310 7.56 -29.63 -21.29
N ALA A 311 6.27 -29.95 -21.40
CA ALA A 311 5.22 -29.24 -20.67
C ALA A 311 5.41 -29.35 -19.14
N LEU A 312 5.86 -30.50 -18.64
CA LEU A 312 6.18 -30.72 -17.22
C LEU A 312 7.41 -29.92 -16.77
N ALA A 313 8.43 -29.77 -17.62
CA ALA A 313 9.59 -28.91 -17.36
C ALA A 313 9.20 -27.42 -17.34
N GLU A 314 8.28 -27.00 -18.22
CA GLU A 314 7.70 -25.65 -18.22
C GLU A 314 6.76 -25.41 -17.01
N GLN A 315 6.30 -26.48 -16.34
CA GLN A 315 5.49 -26.43 -15.11
C GLN A 315 6.29 -26.09 -13.83
N GLY A 316 7.55 -25.65 -13.94
CA GLY A 316 8.40 -25.17 -12.82
C GLY A 316 7.92 -23.89 -12.10
N GLN A 317 6.62 -23.58 -12.12
CA GLN A 317 6.03 -22.36 -11.55
C GLN A 317 5.90 -22.40 -10.02
N ASP A 318 5.79 -23.59 -9.41
CA ASP A 318 5.63 -23.76 -7.96
C ASP A 318 6.75 -23.09 -7.14
N MET A 319 8.00 -23.07 -7.65
CA MET A 319 9.13 -22.52 -6.91
C MET A 319 8.97 -21.01 -6.67
N LYS A 320 8.48 -20.27 -7.67
CA LYS A 320 8.17 -18.84 -7.53
C LYS A 320 6.99 -18.60 -6.59
N TRP A 321 5.96 -19.46 -6.64
CA TRP A 321 4.84 -19.37 -5.71
C TRP A 321 5.26 -19.62 -4.26
N ILE A 322 6.20 -20.55 -4.02
CA ILE A 322 6.79 -20.79 -2.70
C ILE A 322 7.57 -19.54 -2.21
N GLU A 323 8.39 -18.93 -3.08
CA GLU A 323 9.14 -17.71 -2.77
C GLU A 323 8.21 -16.52 -2.46
N GLU A 324 7.20 -16.27 -3.29
CA GLU A 324 6.18 -15.23 -3.09
C GLU A 324 5.39 -15.46 -1.80
N LYS A 325 5.00 -16.70 -1.52
CA LYS A 325 4.33 -17.10 -0.28
C LYS A 325 5.21 -16.83 0.95
N GLN A 326 6.50 -17.18 0.91
CA GLN A 326 7.45 -16.89 1.99
C GLN A 326 7.75 -15.39 2.15
N ALA A 327 7.74 -14.60 1.07
CA ALA A 327 7.82 -13.15 1.13
C ALA A 327 6.56 -12.54 1.77
N LEU A 328 5.37 -13.05 1.41
CA LEU A 328 4.10 -12.63 2.01
C LEU A 328 4.02 -12.99 3.50
N TYR A 329 4.51 -14.15 3.94
CA TYR A 329 4.57 -14.49 5.37
C TYR A 329 5.45 -13.51 6.17
N ARG A 330 6.67 -13.23 5.70
CA ARG A 330 7.57 -12.25 6.33
C ARG A 330 6.92 -10.86 6.42
N ARG A 331 6.33 -10.39 5.32
CA ARG A 331 5.65 -9.09 5.29
C ARG A 331 4.39 -9.03 6.15
N ASN A 332 3.74 -10.17 6.39
CA ASN A 332 2.62 -10.25 7.32
C ASN A 332 3.08 -10.25 8.80
N GLN A 333 4.25 -10.84 9.10
CA GLN A 333 4.90 -10.73 10.41
C GLN A 333 5.30 -9.28 10.71
N GLU A 334 5.97 -8.60 9.77
CA GLU A 334 6.27 -7.15 9.84
C GLU A 334 5.03 -6.31 10.16
N LEU A 335 3.89 -6.61 9.53
CA LEU A 335 2.63 -5.90 9.74
C LEU A 335 1.99 -6.22 11.10
N VAL A 336 2.05 -7.47 11.58
CA VAL A 336 1.55 -7.86 12.91
C VAL A 336 2.39 -7.24 14.03
N GLU A 337 3.71 -7.19 13.88
CA GLU A 337 4.61 -6.51 14.81
C GLU A 337 4.36 -4.99 14.83
N LYS A 338 4.16 -4.39 13.65
CA LYS A 338 3.81 -2.97 13.57
C LYS A 338 2.42 -2.65 14.12
N ILE A 339 1.43 -3.54 13.96
CA ILE A 339 0.12 -3.40 14.61
C ILE A 339 0.29 -3.43 16.14
N ARG A 340 1.04 -4.39 16.70
CA ARG A 340 1.32 -4.46 18.14
C ARG A 340 2.04 -3.21 18.67
N GLN A 341 2.96 -2.64 17.90
CA GLN A 341 3.59 -1.37 18.25
C GLN A 341 2.54 -0.23 18.29
N MET A 342 1.71 -0.10 17.25
CA MET A 342 0.65 0.92 17.22
C MET A 342 -0.38 0.73 18.35
N GLU A 343 -0.72 -0.52 18.73
CA GLU A 343 -1.61 -0.84 19.85
C GLU A 343 -0.99 -0.44 21.20
N ALA A 344 0.32 -0.64 21.39
CA ALA A 344 1.04 -0.20 22.58
C ALA A 344 1.19 1.33 22.65
N GLU A 345 1.41 1.99 21.52
CA GLU A 345 1.43 3.46 21.43
C GLU A 345 0.03 4.06 21.67
N GLU A 346 -1.04 3.45 21.15
CA GLU A 346 -2.42 3.82 21.44
C GLU A 346 -2.78 3.60 22.92
N ALA A 347 -2.26 2.54 23.55
CA ALA A 347 -2.43 2.28 24.98
C ALA A 347 -1.74 3.35 25.84
N ARG A 348 -0.51 3.75 25.50
CA ARG A 348 0.18 4.85 26.19
C ARG A 348 -0.56 6.17 26.02
N LEU A 349 -0.93 6.54 24.79
CA LEU A 349 -1.66 7.78 24.52
C LEU A 349 -3.03 7.84 25.22
N LYS A 350 -3.68 6.70 25.47
CA LYS A 350 -4.90 6.63 26.31
C LYS A 350 -4.62 6.93 27.79
N HIS A 351 -3.45 6.55 28.31
CA HIS A 351 -3.01 6.91 29.66
C HIS A 351 -2.70 8.41 29.73
N ASP A 352 -1.87 8.90 28.80
CA ASP A 352 -1.49 10.32 28.69
C ASP A 352 -2.75 11.23 28.62
N VAL A 353 -3.78 10.82 27.87
CA VAL A 353 -5.08 11.52 27.73
C VAL A 353 -5.98 11.38 28.97
N GLN A 354 -5.79 10.37 29.81
CA GLN A 354 -6.52 10.27 31.08
C GLN A 354 -5.85 11.12 32.17
N ASP A 355 -4.52 11.05 32.30
CA ASP A 355 -3.76 11.92 33.22
C ASP A 355 -4.06 13.40 32.96
N ALA A 356 -4.16 13.80 31.68
CA ALA A 356 -4.50 15.16 31.28
C ALA A 356 -5.93 15.58 31.69
N LYS A 357 -6.89 14.65 31.77
CA LYS A 357 -8.25 14.94 32.27
C LYS A 357 -8.28 15.04 33.78
N ASP A 358 -7.64 14.10 34.47
CA ASP A 358 -7.56 14.09 35.93
C ASP A 358 -6.88 15.39 36.43
N GLN A 359 -5.88 15.90 35.67
CA GLN A 359 -5.30 17.23 35.87
C GLN A 359 -6.28 18.37 35.53
N ASN A 360 -7.06 18.28 34.45
CA ASN A 360 -8.03 19.32 34.09
C ASN A 360 -9.18 19.42 35.11
N GLU A 361 -9.69 18.30 35.60
CA GLU A 361 -10.67 18.27 36.70
C GLU A 361 -10.09 18.93 37.97
N LEU A 362 -8.82 18.65 38.31
CA LEU A 362 -8.12 19.33 39.41
C LEU A 362 -7.97 20.84 39.19
N LEU A 363 -7.74 21.29 37.95
CA LEU A 363 -7.69 22.71 37.59
C LEU A 363 -9.09 23.36 37.67
N GLU A 364 -10.16 22.69 37.24
CA GLU A 364 -11.54 23.16 37.42
C GLU A 364 -11.89 23.36 38.90
N PHE A 365 -11.54 22.39 39.77
CA PHE A 365 -11.70 22.54 41.22
C PHE A 365 -10.89 23.74 41.77
N ARG A 366 -9.67 23.97 41.26
CA ARG A 366 -8.83 25.09 41.69
C ARG A 366 -9.35 26.44 41.19
N ILE A 367 -9.93 26.52 40.00
CA ILE A 367 -10.59 27.73 39.48
C ILE A 367 -11.78 28.08 40.39
N LEU A 368 -12.65 27.12 40.71
CA LEU A 368 -13.77 27.32 41.64
C LEU A 368 -13.31 27.77 43.04
N GLU A 369 -12.17 27.27 43.53
CA GLU A 369 -11.56 27.67 44.80
C GLU A 369 -10.97 29.10 44.78
N LEU A 370 -10.65 29.63 43.59
CA LEU A 370 -10.16 30.99 43.36
C LEU A 370 -11.33 31.97 43.13
N GLU A 371 -12.34 31.59 42.35
CA GLU A 371 -13.58 32.37 42.19
C GLU A 371 -14.29 32.60 43.53
N GLU A 372 -14.40 31.57 44.38
CA GLU A 372 -15.00 31.73 45.72
C GLU A 372 -14.11 32.54 46.69
N ARG A 373 -12.80 32.66 46.43
CA ARG A 373 -11.94 33.63 47.12
C ARG A 373 -12.16 35.05 46.60
N GLU A 374 -12.27 35.24 45.30
CA GLU A 374 -12.55 36.54 44.68
C GLU A 374 -13.88 37.11 45.18
N ARG A 375 -14.95 36.30 45.20
CA ARG A 375 -16.26 36.68 45.76
C ARG A 375 -16.24 37.06 47.25
N ARG A 376 -15.21 36.65 47.99
CA ARG A 376 -14.99 36.95 49.42
C ARG A 376 -14.01 38.10 49.65
N SER A 377 -13.33 38.58 48.61
CA SER A 377 -12.42 39.72 48.68
C SER A 377 -13.18 41.05 48.53
N PRO A 378 -12.73 42.17 49.14
CA PRO A 378 -13.27 43.49 48.86
C PRO A 378 -13.11 43.84 47.37
N ALA A 379 -14.21 44.16 46.70
CA ALA A 379 -14.29 44.12 45.24
C ALA A 379 -13.34 45.11 44.51
N ILE A 380 -12.55 44.56 43.59
CA ILE A 380 -11.95 45.31 42.48
C ILE A 380 -13.02 45.43 41.39
N THR A 381 -13.51 46.64 41.13
CA THR A 381 -14.62 46.85 40.20
C THR A 381 -14.10 47.02 38.78
N PHE A 382 -14.04 45.94 38.01
CA PHE A 382 -13.72 45.99 36.58
C PHE A 382 -14.75 46.82 35.80
N HIS A 383 -14.28 47.78 35.00
CA HIS A 383 -15.09 48.61 34.12
C HIS A 383 -14.64 48.43 32.67
N HIS A 384 -15.40 47.64 31.89
CA HIS A 384 -15.11 47.44 30.47
C HIS A 384 -15.33 48.72 29.66
N GLY A 385 -14.25 49.32 29.16
CA GLY A 385 -14.30 50.29 28.07
C GLY A 385 -14.60 49.62 26.72
N PRO A 386 -15.13 50.36 25.73
CA PRO A 386 -15.39 49.82 24.40
C PRO A 386 -14.09 49.48 23.67
N PHE A 387 -14.08 48.35 22.95
CA PHE A 387 -12.92 47.87 22.20
C PHE A 387 -12.51 48.84 21.08
N THR A 388 -11.20 49.03 20.92
CA THR A 388 -10.61 49.80 19.81
C THR A 388 -9.92 48.85 18.83
N GLU A 389 -10.12 49.10 17.54
CA GLU A 389 -9.61 48.23 16.47
C GLU A 389 -8.07 48.27 16.46
N GLY A 390 -7.44 47.09 16.52
CA GLY A 390 -5.98 46.95 16.53
C GLY A 390 -5.31 46.87 17.92
N LYS A 391 -6.05 46.93 19.04
CA LYS A 391 -5.51 46.63 20.39
C LYS A 391 -6.16 45.40 21.01
N SER A 392 -5.38 44.58 21.73
CA SER A 392 -5.93 43.43 22.45
C SER A 392 -6.63 43.87 23.74
N PRO A 393 -7.65 43.13 24.24
CA PRO A 393 -8.31 43.45 25.51
C PRO A 393 -7.33 43.49 26.70
N LEU A 394 -6.31 42.62 26.69
CA LEU A 394 -5.24 42.60 27.69
C LEU A 394 -4.36 43.86 27.62
N GLN A 395 -4.01 44.31 26.42
CA GLN A 395 -3.23 45.54 26.21
C GLN A 395 -3.99 46.78 26.71
N VAL A 396 -5.30 46.88 26.43
CA VAL A 396 -6.16 47.95 26.97
C VAL A 396 -6.21 47.93 28.50
N TYR A 397 -6.21 46.75 29.12
CA TYR A 397 -6.16 46.63 30.59
C TYR A 397 -4.79 47.03 31.16
N CYS A 398 -3.69 46.58 30.56
CA CYS A 398 -2.33 46.97 30.98
C CYS A 398 -2.13 48.49 30.87
N GLU A 399 -2.57 49.10 29.75
CA GLU A 399 -2.52 50.56 29.57
C GLU A 399 -3.36 51.31 30.63
N ALA A 400 -4.50 50.76 31.06
CA ALA A 400 -5.34 51.35 32.11
C ALA A 400 -4.70 51.27 33.51
N GLU A 401 -3.97 50.19 33.81
CA GLU A 401 -3.16 50.04 35.04
C GLU A 401 -1.80 50.79 34.95
N GLY A 402 -1.54 51.51 33.86
CA GLY A 402 -0.28 52.24 33.63
C GLY A 402 0.93 51.35 33.29
N VAL A 403 0.69 50.07 32.99
CA VAL A 403 1.70 49.08 32.60
C VAL A 403 1.96 49.19 31.10
N THR A 404 3.08 49.81 30.72
CA THR A 404 3.55 49.94 29.34
C THR A 404 4.92 49.28 29.14
N ASP A 405 5.13 48.73 27.95
CA ASP A 405 6.37 48.13 27.42
C ASP A 405 7.31 47.45 28.45
N ILE A 406 6.90 46.26 28.91
CA ILE A 406 7.73 45.41 29.78
C ILE A 406 8.89 44.81 28.97
N VAL A 407 10.02 45.51 28.95
CA VAL A 407 11.27 45.01 28.35
C VAL A 407 11.90 43.95 29.27
N VAL A 408 11.78 42.66 28.91
CA VAL A 408 12.28 41.52 29.71
C VAL A 408 13.77 41.66 30.04
N ALA A 409 14.59 42.09 29.08
CA ALA A 409 16.02 42.35 29.28
C ALA A 409 16.32 43.43 30.34
N GLU A 410 15.45 44.42 30.52
CA GLU A 410 15.59 45.40 31.60
C GLU A 410 15.22 44.83 32.97
N LEU A 411 14.18 43.99 33.04
CA LEU A 411 13.80 43.32 34.28
C LEU A 411 14.86 42.31 34.72
N MET A 412 15.41 41.51 33.78
CA MET A 412 16.54 40.62 34.03
C MET A 412 17.74 41.39 34.60
N LYS A 413 18.11 42.52 33.98
CA LYS A 413 19.19 43.39 34.47
C LYS A 413 18.91 43.98 35.86
N LYS A 414 17.66 44.32 36.17
CA LYS A 414 17.24 44.80 37.50
C LYS A 414 17.32 43.67 38.54
N LEU A 415 16.96 42.43 38.19
CA LEU A 415 17.09 41.24 39.06
C LEU A 415 18.55 40.82 39.29
N ASP A 416 19.42 40.89 38.27
CA ASP A 416 20.86 40.63 38.44
C ASP A 416 21.47 41.62 39.46
N ILE A 417 21.20 42.93 39.29
CA ILE A 417 21.64 43.98 40.23
C ILE A 417 21.07 43.76 41.63
N LEU A 418 19.84 43.22 41.76
CA LEU A 418 19.28 42.89 43.07
C LEU A 418 19.98 41.68 43.70
N GLY A 419 20.19 40.60 42.94
CA GLY A 419 20.84 39.36 43.40
C GLY A 419 22.28 39.53 43.87
N ASP A 420 23.01 40.53 43.35
CA ASP A 420 24.36 40.89 43.82
C ASP A 420 24.39 41.53 45.22
N ASN A 421 23.24 41.88 45.83
CA ASN A 421 23.20 42.49 47.17
C ASN A 421 23.29 41.45 48.29
N ALA A 422 24.45 41.41 48.96
CA ALA A 422 24.74 40.50 50.08
C ALA A 422 23.90 40.70 51.36
N ASN A 423 22.89 41.58 51.35
CA ASN A 423 21.98 41.82 52.48
C ASN A 423 20.61 41.11 52.34
N LEU A 424 20.34 40.44 51.21
CA LEU A 424 19.08 39.72 50.99
C LEU A 424 18.93 38.52 51.94
N THR A 425 17.73 38.32 52.48
CA THR A 425 17.36 37.08 53.18
C THR A 425 17.31 35.89 52.22
N ASN A 426 17.35 34.67 52.76
CA ASN A 426 17.26 33.44 51.96
C ASN A 426 15.94 33.35 51.17
N GLU A 427 14.86 33.94 51.68
CA GLU A 427 13.54 33.95 51.05
C GLU A 427 13.54 34.92 49.84
N GLU A 428 14.04 36.15 50.01
CA GLU A 428 14.20 37.11 48.91
C GLU A 428 15.16 36.59 47.82
N GLN A 429 16.24 35.90 48.19
CA GLN A 429 17.15 35.25 47.24
C GLN A 429 16.43 34.18 46.40
N VAL A 430 15.56 33.37 47.01
CA VAL A 430 14.75 32.37 46.30
C VAL A 430 13.76 33.04 45.35
N VAL A 431 13.07 34.10 45.77
CA VAL A 431 12.15 34.87 44.91
C VAL A 431 12.87 35.49 43.72
N ILE A 432 14.06 36.06 43.90
CA ILE A 432 14.88 36.62 42.80
C ILE A 432 15.30 35.52 41.81
N ILE A 433 15.76 34.36 42.30
CA ILE A 433 16.12 33.20 41.45
C ILE A 433 14.90 32.69 40.67
N GLN A 434 13.73 32.61 41.30
CA GLN A 434 12.49 32.19 40.66
C GLN A 434 12.04 33.19 39.59
N ALA A 435 11.93 34.49 39.93
CA ALA A 435 11.55 35.53 38.97
C ALA A 435 12.48 35.57 37.74
N ARG A 436 13.80 35.46 37.97
CA ARG A 436 14.82 35.38 36.92
C ARG A 436 14.65 34.13 36.04
N THR A 437 14.24 33.02 36.64
CA THR A 437 13.94 31.77 35.91
C THR A 437 12.70 31.92 35.03
N VAL A 438 11.60 32.49 35.53
CA VAL A 438 10.38 32.65 34.69
C VAL A 438 10.58 33.71 33.61
N LEU A 439 11.30 34.81 33.86
CA LEU A 439 11.69 35.75 32.79
C LEU A 439 12.57 35.10 31.72
N THR A 440 13.52 34.24 32.10
CA THR A 440 14.34 33.45 31.14
C THR A 440 13.49 32.48 30.30
N LEU A 441 12.37 31.99 30.83
CA LEU A 441 11.40 31.19 30.07
C LEU A 441 10.55 32.08 29.16
N ALA A 442 10.05 33.21 29.67
CA ALA A 442 9.27 34.17 28.89
C ALA A 442 10.05 34.71 27.68
N GLU A 443 11.33 35.01 27.83
CA GLU A 443 12.19 35.49 26.73
C GLU A 443 12.35 34.43 25.62
N LYS A 444 12.46 33.14 25.98
CA LYS A 444 12.47 32.04 25.01
C LYS A 444 11.13 31.86 24.31
N TRP A 445 10.02 32.02 25.04
CA TRP A 445 8.67 31.97 24.47
C TRP A 445 8.42 33.14 23.50
N LEU A 446 8.87 34.35 23.84
CA LEU A 446 8.81 35.52 22.94
C LEU A 446 9.64 35.29 21.66
N GLN A 447 10.89 34.82 21.79
CA GLN A 447 11.72 34.46 20.63
C GLN A 447 11.07 33.37 19.74
N GLN A 448 10.40 32.38 20.35
CA GLN A 448 9.64 31.38 19.59
C GLN A 448 8.44 31.99 18.87
N ILE A 449 7.71 32.91 19.51
CA ILE A 449 6.60 33.65 18.90
C ILE A 449 7.09 34.49 17.71
N GLU A 450 8.13 35.31 17.88
CA GLU A 450 8.75 36.14 16.82
C GLU A 450 9.15 35.30 15.59
N VAL A 451 9.74 34.13 15.80
CA VAL A 451 10.11 33.19 14.72
C VAL A 451 8.87 32.61 14.04
N THR A 452 7.83 32.23 14.79
CA THR A 452 6.58 31.76 14.18
C THR A 452 5.81 32.86 13.46
N GLU A 453 5.81 34.08 13.96
CA GLU A 453 5.18 35.24 13.32
C GLU A 453 5.89 35.55 12.00
N SER A 454 7.23 35.63 12.00
CA SER A 454 8.04 35.82 10.79
C SER A 454 7.75 34.75 9.73
N ALA A 455 7.59 33.49 10.15
CA ALA A 455 7.25 32.38 9.25
C ALA A 455 5.79 32.44 8.73
N LEU A 456 4.85 32.99 9.50
CA LEU A 456 3.48 33.23 9.07
C LEU A 456 3.37 34.43 8.11
N GLN A 457 4.08 35.53 8.40
CA GLN A 457 4.18 36.69 7.53
C GLN A 457 4.75 36.31 6.15
N GLN A 458 5.82 35.50 6.10
CA GLN A 458 6.35 34.97 4.85
C GLN A 458 5.32 34.12 4.09
N LYS A 459 4.61 33.20 4.76
CA LYS A 459 3.56 32.39 4.14
C LYS A 459 2.41 33.24 3.59
N MET A 460 2.02 34.32 4.27
CA MET A 460 1.00 35.24 3.77
C MET A 460 1.46 35.90 2.45
N LEU A 461 2.71 36.38 2.40
CA LEU A 461 3.30 36.94 1.19
C LEU A 461 3.38 35.91 0.06
N ASP A 462 3.78 34.67 0.35
CA ASP A 462 3.84 33.58 -0.63
C ASP A 462 2.45 33.27 -1.22
N LEU A 463 1.41 33.19 -0.36
CA LEU A 463 0.01 32.99 -0.77
C LEU A 463 -0.55 34.17 -1.59
N GLU A 464 -0.15 35.40 -1.30
CA GLU A 464 -0.52 36.57 -2.12
C GLU A 464 0.12 36.53 -3.52
N ASN A 465 1.38 36.09 -3.62
CA ASN A 465 2.06 35.87 -4.90
C ASN A 465 1.40 34.73 -5.70
N GLU A 466 1.08 33.60 -5.08
CA GLU A 466 0.34 32.50 -5.73
C GLU A 466 -1.04 32.95 -6.21
N LYS A 467 -1.79 33.69 -5.40
CA LYS A 467 -3.09 34.28 -5.75
C LYS A 467 -3.00 35.23 -6.95
N GLU A 468 -1.93 36.03 -7.07
CA GLU A 468 -1.71 36.88 -8.25
C GLU A 468 -1.40 36.04 -9.49
N LEU A 469 -0.61 34.97 -9.36
CA LEU A 469 -0.30 34.03 -10.44
C LEU A 469 -1.56 33.30 -10.94
N PHE A 470 -2.39 32.77 -10.03
CA PHE A 470 -3.68 32.16 -10.38
C PHE A 470 -4.63 33.16 -11.06
N SER A 471 -4.62 34.43 -10.63
CA SER A 471 -5.42 35.49 -11.26
C SER A 471 -4.98 35.77 -12.70
N LYS A 472 -3.66 35.77 -12.97
CA LYS A 472 -3.09 35.88 -14.33
C LYS A 472 -3.43 34.66 -15.19
N GLN A 473 -3.24 33.45 -14.65
CA GLN A 473 -3.59 32.19 -15.33
C GLN A 473 -5.07 32.13 -15.70
N LYS A 474 -5.97 32.57 -14.80
CA LYS A 474 -7.40 32.68 -15.10
C LYS A 474 -7.66 33.62 -16.27
N GLY A 475 -7.06 34.81 -16.27
CA GLY A 475 -7.20 35.77 -17.37
C GLY A 475 -6.86 35.16 -18.74
N TYR A 476 -5.73 34.47 -18.86
CA TYR A 476 -5.35 33.78 -20.10
C TYR A 476 -6.33 32.67 -20.52
N LEU A 477 -6.99 31.99 -19.57
CA LEU A 477 -8.00 30.98 -19.86
C LEU A 477 -9.34 31.59 -20.29
N ASP A 478 -9.71 32.74 -19.73
CA ASP A 478 -10.89 33.50 -20.14
C ASP A 478 -10.68 34.07 -21.57
N ASP A 479 -9.52 34.68 -21.86
CA ASP A 479 -9.12 35.19 -23.19
C ASP A 479 -9.14 34.09 -24.27
N GLU A 480 -8.53 32.93 -24.00
CA GLU A 480 -8.49 31.79 -24.93
C GLU A 480 -9.87 31.16 -25.14
N LEU A 481 -10.77 31.24 -24.15
CA LEU A 481 -12.15 30.78 -24.28
C LEU A 481 -12.95 31.70 -25.21
N ASP A 482 -12.82 33.02 -25.08
CA ASP A 482 -13.45 33.97 -26.01
C ASP A 482 -12.84 33.89 -27.42
N PHE A 483 -11.54 33.63 -27.57
CA PHE A 483 -10.93 33.38 -28.89
C PHE A 483 -11.50 32.11 -29.56
N ARG A 484 -11.64 31.00 -28.83
CA ARG A 484 -12.25 29.78 -29.34
C ARG A 484 -13.71 29.97 -29.72
N LYS A 485 -14.47 30.74 -28.93
CA LYS A 485 -15.86 31.10 -29.21
C LYS A 485 -15.98 31.92 -30.50
N GLN A 486 -15.17 32.96 -30.68
CA GLN A 486 -15.12 33.75 -31.91
C GLN A 486 -14.75 32.87 -33.13
N SER A 487 -13.79 31.96 -32.97
CA SER A 487 -13.40 31.01 -34.02
C SER A 487 -14.53 30.05 -34.41
N LEU A 488 -15.31 29.57 -33.43
CA LEU A 488 -16.48 28.72 -33.63
C LEU A 488 -17.62 29.48 -34.32
N ASP A 489 -17.91 30.71 -33.90
CA ASP A 489 -18.92 31.58 -34.52
C ASP A 489 -18.55 31.92 -35.97
N GLN A 490 -17.26 32.14 -36.26
CA GLN A 490 -16.76 32.33 -37.62
C GLN A 490 -16.90 31.05 -38.47
N ALA A 491 -16.60 29.87 -37.91
CA ALA A 491 -16.78 28.59 -38.60
C ALA A 491 -18.27 28.32 -38.92
N HIS A 492 -19.18 28.56 -37.98
CA HIS A 492 -20.62 28.46 -38.22
C HIS A 492 -21.09 29.41 -39.34
N LYS A 493 -20.58 30.65 -39.36
CA LYS A 493 -20.88 31.61 -40.43
C LYS A 493 -20.40 31.12 -41.81
N GLN A 494 -19.19 30.56 -41.88
CA GLN A 494 -18.64 29.98 -43.12
C GLN A 494 -19.44 28.75 -43.59
N ILE A 495 -19.93 27.91 -42.68
CA ILE A 495 -20.80 26.77 -43.02
C ILE A 495 -22.09 27.28 -43.66
N LEU A 496 -22.77 28.27 -43.06
CA LEU A 496 -24.00 28.85 -43.62
C LEU A 496 -23.77 29.52 -44.99
N GLU A 497 -22.63 30.17 -45.19
CA GLU A 497 -22.23 30.74 -46.49
C GLU A 497 -21.99 29.64 -47.54
N LEU A 498 -21.34 28.53 -47.17
CA LEU A 498 -21.12 27.37 -48.04
C LEU A 498 -22.41 26.62 -48.36
N GLU A 499 -23.32 26.46 -47.40
CA GLU A 499 -24.64 25.85 -47.61
C GLU A 499 -25.50 26.68 -48.57
N ALA A 500 -25.49 28.01 -48.44
CA ALA A 500 -26.16 28.91 -49.39
C ALA A 500 -25.55 28.80 -50.80
N MET A 501 -24.22 28.86 -50.94
CA MET A 501 -23.55 28.73 -52.24
C MET A 501 -23.77 27.35 -52.89
N LEU A 502 -23.85 26.27 -52.11
CA LEU A 502 -24.21 24.95 -52.61
C LEU A 502 -25.65 24.90 -53.11
N TYR A 503 -26.59 25.52 -52.40
CA TYR A 503 -27.99 25.59 -52.80
C TYR A 503 -28.16 26.38 -54.11
N ASP A 504 -27.52 27.53 -54.24
CA ASP A 504 -27.51 28.34 -55.47
C ASP A 504 -26.85 27.59 -56.65
N ALA A 505 -25.73 26.90 -56.41
CA ALA A 505 -25.05 26.11 -57.44
C ALA A 505 -25.89 24.93 -57.94
N LEU A 506 -26.68 24.30 -57.06
CA LEU A 506 -27.63 23.25 -57.42
C LEU A 506 -28.83 23.76 -58.23
N GLN A 507 -29.20 25.04 -58.08
CA GLN A 507 -30.26 25.66 -58.90
C GLN A 507 -29.81 26.09 -60.31
N GLN A 508 -28.51 26.21 -60.58
CA GLN A 508 -28.02 26.56 -61.92
C GLN A 508 -28.10 25.35 -62.89
N GLU A 509 -28.14 25.63 -64.20
CA GLU A 509 -28.32 24.61 -65.25
C GLU A 509 -27.32 23.44 -65.17
N ALA A 510 -26.12 23.64 -64.64
CA ALA A 510 -25.13 22.56 -64.46
C ALA A 510 -25.58 21.55 -63.40
N GLY A 511 -26.14 22.02 -62.28
CA GLY A 511 -26.75 21.17 -61.24
C GLY A 511 -27.99 20.45 -61.77
N ALA A 512 -28.83 21.15 -62.55
CA ALA A 512 -29.98 20.55 -63.22
C ALA A 512 -29.56 19.42 -64.18
N LYS A 513 -28.56 19.64 -65.05
CA LYS A 513 -28.05 18.62 -66.00
C LYS A 513 -27.41 17.42 -65.31
N ILE A 514 -26.74 17.61 -64.16
CA ILE A 514 -26.24 16.49 -63.34
C ILE A 514 -27.40 15.72 -62.69
N SER A 515 -28.48 16.41 -62.30
CA SER A 515 -29.73 15.76 -61.84
C SER A 515 -30.45 15.01 -62.97
N GLU A 516 -30.38 15.46 -64.22
CA GLU A 516 -30.92 14.70 -65.36
C GLU A 516 -30.08 13.46 -65.74
N LEU A 517 -28.78 13.47 -65.43
CA LEU A 517 -27.86 12.36 -65.73
C LEU A 517 -27.84 11.23 -64.69
N LEU A 518 -28.23 11.50 -63.44
CA LEU A 518 -28.35 10.50 -62.38
C LEU A 518 -29.77 9.90 -62.37
N SER A 519 -29.87 8.57 -62.26
CA SER A 519 -31.17 7.93 -62.01
C SER A 519 -31.70 8.29 -60.61
N GLU A 520 -33.02 8.26 -60.42
CA GLU A 520 -33.63 8.51 -59.10
C GLU A 520 -33.12 7.55 -58.02
N GLU A 521 -32.75 6.31 -58.40
CA GLU A 521 -32.17 5.34 -57.47
C GLU A 521 -30.76 5.74 -57.02
N GLU A 522 -29.96 6.37 -57.88
CA GLU A 522 -28.63 6.91 -57.54
C GLU A 522 -28.74 8.20 -56.70
N LYS A 523 -29.73 9.06 -57.01
CA LYS A 523 -30.02 10.25 -56.19
C LYS A 523 -30.39 9.88 -54.76
N GLU A 524 -31.31 8.93 -54.60
CA GLU A 524 -31.79 8.56 -53.25
C GLU A 524 -30.72 7.76 -52.48
N LYS A 525 -29.84 7.00 -53.17
CA LYS A 525 -28.61 6.43 -52.57
C LYS A 525 -27.63 7.51 -52.12
N LEU A 526 -27.35 8.51 -52.94
CA LEU A 526 -26.45 9.61 -52.58
C LEU A 526 -27.00 10.43 -51.40
N LYS A 527 -28.28 10.77 -51.44
CA LYS A 527 -29.01 11.51 -50.39
C LYS A 527 -29.06 10.74 -49.07
N SER A 528 -29.34 9.43 -49.09
CA SER A 528 -29.32 8.60 -47.89
C SER A 528 -27.90 8.41 -47.33
N ALA A 529 -26.88 8.31 -48.19
CA ALA A 529 -25.47 8.30 -47.77
C ALA A 529 -25.03 9.63 -47.13
N VAL A 530 -25.43 10.78 -47.70
CA VAL A 530 -25.17 12.11 -47.11
C VAL A 530 -25.86 12.27 -45.75
N GLU A 531 -27.13 11.88 -45.62
CA GLU A 531 -27.83 11.92 -44.33
C GLU A 531 -27.30 10.87 -43.32
N GLN A 532 -26.70 9.77 -43.78
CA GLN A 532 -25.97 8.85 -42.91
C GLN A 532 -24.64 9.46 -42.43
N TRP A 533 -23.89 10.11 -43.32
CA TRP A 533 -22.65 10.82 -42.97
C TRP A 533 -22.90 11.99 -42.03
N LYS A 534 -23.94 12.81 -42.24
CA LYS A 534 -24.35 13.85 -41.28
C LYS A 534 -24.65 13.27 -39.89
N ARG A 535 -25.41 12.17 -39.82
CA ARG A 535 -25.70 11.48 -38.54
C ARG A 535 -24.44 10.93 -37.87
N GLN A 536 -23.51 10.37 -38.66
CA GLN A 536 -22.20 9.90 -38.20
C GLN A 536 -21.40 11.05 -37.56
N VAL A 537 -21.15 12.13 -38.31
CA VAL A 537 -20.38 13.30 -37.84
C VAL A 537 -21.04 13.97 -36.63
N MET A 538 -22.37 14.13 -36.64
CA MET A 538 -23.11 14.65 -35.49
C MET A 538 -23.18 13.69 -34.30
N SER A 539 -22.76 12.43 -34.43
CA SER A 539 -22.55 11.53 -33.30
C SER A 539 -21.13 11.69 -32.76
N GLU A 540 -20.12 11.64 -33.63
CA GLU A 540 -18.70 11.74 -33.28
C GLU A 540 -18.32 13.09 -32.65
N LEU A 541 -18.97 14.19 -33.03
CA LEU A 541 -18.83 15.49 -32.37
C LEU A 541 -19.35 15.44 -30.93
N ARG A 542 -20.60 15.01 -30.74
CA ARG A 542 -21.22 14.92 -29.40
C ARG A 542 -20.51 13.93 -28.48
N GLU A 543 -19.91 12.88 -29.02
CA GLU A 543 -19.09 11.94 -28.25
C GLU A 543 -17.76 12.57 -27.80
N ARG A 544 -17.12 13.39 -28.65
CA ARG A 544 -15.96 14.19 -28.25
C ARG A 544 -16.30 15.26 -27.22
N ASP A 545 -17.41 15.99 -27.39
CA ASP A 545 -17.86 16.99 -26.41
C ASP A 545 -18.14 16.33 -25.04
N ALA A 546 -18.81 15.18 -25.04
CA ALA A 546 -19.06 14.40 -23.83
C ALA A 546 -17.77 13.86 -23.19
N GLN A 547 -16.74 13.52 -23.99
CA GLN A 547 -15.43 13.11 -23.49
C GLN A 547 -14.68 14.27 -22.82
N ILE A 548 -14.62 15.44 -23.47
CA ILE A 548 -14.01 16.66 -22.92
C ILE A 548 -14.72 17.07 -21.62
N LEU A 549 -16.05 16.91 -21.55
CA LEU A 549 -16.82 17.21 -20.34
C LEU A 549 -16.49 16.24 -19.18
N ARG A 550 -16.29 14.94 -19.45
CA ARG A 550 -15.85 13.95 -18.46
C ARG A 550 -14.46 14.30 -17.92
N GLU A 551 -13.49 14.50 -18.80
CA GLU A 551 -12.10 14.83 -18.45
C GLU A 551 -12.00 16.09 -17.57
N ARG A 552 -12.76 17.14 -17.92
CA ARG A 552 -12.84 18.36 -17.08
C ARG A 552 -13.49 18.12 -15.72
N MET A 553 -14.48 17.23 -15.64
CA MET A 553 -15.18 16.93 -14.37
C MET A 553 -14.31 16.11 -13.42
N GLU A 554 -13.51 15.18 -13.94
CA GLU A 554 -12.52 14.40 -13.17
C GLU A 554 -11.41 15.30 -12.58
N LEU A 555 -10.92 16.28 -13.36
CA LEU A 555 -9.96 17.29 -12.89
C LEU A 555 -10.53 18.17 -11.77
N ILE A 556 -11.79 18.61 -11.89
CA ILE A 556 -12.47 19.40 -10.85
C ILE A 556 -12.63 18.57 -9.57
N GLN A 557 -12.99 17.28 -9.66
CA GLN A 557 -13.09 16.41 -8.50
C GLN A 557 -11.74 16.22 -7.79
N HIS A 558 -10.64 16.04 -8.54
CA HIS A 558 -9.29 16.00 -7.95
C HIS A 558 -8.94 17.30 -7.21
N ALA A 559 -9.18 18.46 -7.83
CA ALA A 559 -8.91 19.76 -7.21
C ALA A 559 -9.72 19.97 -5.92
N GLN A 560 -11.01 19.60 -5.91
CA GLN A 560 -11.86 19.64 -4.72
C GLN A 560 -11.36 18.70 -3.61
N GLN A 561 -10.89 17.49 -3.97
CA GLN A 561 -10.39 16.51 -3.02
C GLN A 561 -9.06 16.94 -2.37
N VAL A 562 -8.19 17.62 -3.12
CA VAL A 562 -6.97 18.27 -2.59
C VAL A 562 -7.33 19.44 -1.66
N GLY A 563 -8.26 20.31 -2.06
CA GLY A 563 -8.69 21.45 -1.23
C GLY A 563 -9.27 21.02 0.12
N LEU A 564 -10.08 19.96 0.15
CA LEU A 564 -10.58 19.36 1.41
C LEU A 564 -9.45 18.80 2.29
N GLY A 565 -8.39 18.24 1.68
CA GLY A 565 -7.22 17.75 2.39
C GLY A 565 -6.36 18.86 3.00
N LEU A 566 -6.35 20.06 2.39
CA LEU A 566 -5.67 21.24 2.93
C LEU A 566 -6.47 21.86 4.09
N ALA A 567 -7.78 22.04 3.94
CA ALA A 567 -8.64 22.60 5.00
C ALA A 567 -8.63 21.74 6.29
N ALA A 568 -8.58 20.41 6.17
CA ALA A 568 -8.42 19.50 7.31
C ALA A 568 -7.07 19.67 8.04
N ARG A 569 -6.05 20.17 7.35
CA ARG A 569 -4.69 20.40 7.87
C ARG A 569 -4.54 21.77 8.52
N GLU A 570 -5.30 22.76 8.05
CA GLU A 570 -5.45 24.06 8.72
C GLU A 570 -6.18 23.91 10.06
N GLY A 571 -7.19 23.05 10.16
CA GLY A 571 -7.90 22.74 11.41
C GLY A 571 -6.96 22.38 12.57
N GLN A 572 -5.98 21.51 12.30
CA GLN A 572 -4.94 21.09 13.27
C GLN A 572 -4.01 22.23 13.70
N SER A 573 -3.92 23.31 12.92
CA SER A 573 -3.12 24.49 13.28
C SER A 573 -3.84 25.41 14.27
N TRP A 574 -5.16 25.32 14.40
CA TRP A 574 -5.93 26.06 15.42
C TRP A 574 -5.83 25.39 16.79
N GLU A 575 -5.91 24.06 16.84
CA GLU A 575 -5.74 23.25 18.06
C GLU A 575 -4.36 23.49 18.72
N LEU A 576 -3.31 23.66 17.91
CA LEU A 576 -1.96 24.03 18.38
C LEU A 576 -1.85 25.46 18.92
N SER A 577 -2.77 26.36 18.53
CA SER A 577 -2.79 27.76 18.98
C SER A 577 -3.42 27.88 20.38
N GLU A 578 -4.50 27.12 20.66
CA GLU A 578 -5.13 27.06 21.98
C GLU A 578 -4.18 26.50 23.05
N LEU A 579 -3.38 25.49 22.70
CA LEU A 579 -2.32 24.95 23.58
C LEU A 579 -1.27 26.02 23.98
N GLY A 580 -0.94 26.93 23.08
CA GLY A 580 -0.05 28.07 23.37
C GLY A 580 -0.65 29.06 24.37
N GLN A 581 -1.96 29.33 24.26
CA GLN A 581 -2.67 30.22 25.19
C GLN A 581 -2.76 29.63 26.60
N PHE A 582 -3.01 28.32 26.72
CA PHE A 582 -2.98 27.62 28.01
C PHE A 582 -1.60 27.69 28.69
N LEU A 583 -0.51 27.47 27.95
CA LEU A 583 0.85 27.55 28.50
C LEU A 583 1.24 28.97 28.91
N PHE A 584 0.79 29.99 28.17
CA PHE A 584 0.96 31.40 28.55
C PHE A 584 0.25 31.74 29.86
N LEU A 585 -1.03 31.35 30.00
CA LEU A 585 -1.81 31.56 31.22
C LEU A 585 -1.19 30.84 32.43
N PHE A 586 -0.75 29.58 32.26
CA PHE A 586 -0.09 28.81 33.31
C PHE A 586 1.21 29.49 33.81
N LEU A 587 2.04 29.99 32.89
CA LEU A 587 3.25 30.74 33.25
C LEU A 587 2.92 32.08 33.92
N PHE A 588 1.90 32.80 33.45
CA PHE A 588 1.45 34.08 34.02
C PHE A 588 0.95 33.93 35.46
N PHE A 589 0.06 32.96 35.74
CA PHE A 589 -0.41 32.68 37.10
C PHE A 589 0.71 32.16 38.01
N SER A 590 1.67 31.40 37.48
CA SER A 590 2.87 30.99 38.25
C SER A 590 3.71 32.21 38.66
N LEU A 591 3.93 33.16 37.75
CA LEU A 591 4.63 34.42 38.02
C LEU A 591 3.89 35.28 39.06
N ALA A 592 2.57 35.42 38.92
CA ALA A 592 1.74 36.15 39.88
C ALA A 592 1.77 35.53 41.27
N PHE A 593 1.77 34.21 41.39
CA PHE A 593 1.88 33.50 42.68
C PHE A 593 3.25 33.71 43.34
N ILE A 594 4.34 33.69 42.55
CA ILE A 594 5.72 33.95 43.02
C ILE A 594 5.92 35.40 43.46
N LEU A 595 5.17 36.36 42.89
CA LEU A 595 5.23 37.78 43.24
C LEU A 595 4.26 38.20 44.36
N TRP A 596 3.38 37.29 44.81
CA TRP A 596 2.44 37.50 45.92
C TRP A 596 2.85 36.73 47.19
N SER A 597 3.80 35.80 47.07
CA SER A 597 4.35 34.98 48.17
C SER A 597 5.52 35.66 48.88
#